data_AF-A0A7L4BDA0-F1
#
_entry.id   AF-A0A7L4BDA0-F1
#
_cell.length_a   1.000
_cell.length_b   1.000
_cell.length_c   1.000
_cell.angle_alpha   90.00
_cell.angle_beta   90.00
_cell.angle_gamma   90.00
#
_symmetry.space_group_name_H-M   'P 1'
#
loop_
_entity.id
_entity.type
_entity.pdbx_description
1 polymer ?
#
loop_
_entity_poly.entity_id
_entity_poly.type
_entity_poly.pdbx_seq_one_letter_code
_entity_poly.pdbx_strand_id
1 'polypeptide(L)'
;VTEIRAQLVEQLKCLDQQCELRVQLLQDLQDFFRKKAEIEMDYSRNLEKLAERFLAKTRSTKDQQFKKDQNVLSPVNCWNLLLNQVKRESRDHTTLSDIYLNNIIPRFVQVSEDSGRLFKKSKEVGLQLQEDLMKVLNELYTVMKTYHMYNADSISAQSKLKEAEKQEEKQIGKSVKQEDKQTPRSPDSTSNVKFEEKHVRRSSVKKIEKMKEKRQAKYTENRLKAIKARNEYLLALEATNASVFKYYIHDLSDLID
;
A
#
# COMPACT_ATOMS: atom_id res chain seq x y z
N VAL A 1 -6.77 2.69 -11.05
CA VAL A 1 -5.29 2.56 -10.87
C VAL A 1 -4.66 3.88 -10.44
N THR A 2 -4.93 5.01 -11.11
CA THR A 2 -4.34 6.32 -10.75
C THR A 2 -4.66 6.77 -9.33
N GLU A 3 -5.92 6.65 -8.90
CA GLU A 3 -6.35 6.99 -7.53
C GLU A 3 -5.66 6.11 -6.48
N ILE A 4 -5.63 4.78 -6.70
CA ILE A 4 -4.92 3.83 -5.83
C ILE A 4 -3.45 4.24 -5.72
N ARG A 5 -2.77 4.47 -6.84
CA ARG A 5 -1.36 4.91 -6.84
C ARG A 5 -1.14 6.19 -6.04
N ALA A 6 -2.04 7.17 -6.16
CA ALA A 6 -1.95 8.41 -5.38
C ALA A 6 -2.11 8.13 -3.87
N GLN A 7 -3.05 7.26 -3.49
CA GLN A 7 -3.26 6.86 -2.10
C GLN A 7 -2.05 6.09 -1.53
N LEU A 8 -1.43 5.20 -2.31
CA LEU A 8 -0.23 4.47 -1.89
C LEU A 8 0.95 5.41 -1.58
N VAL A 9 1.14 6.44 -2.41
CA VAL A 9 2.15 7.48 -2.17
C VAL A 9 1.84 8.25 -0.89
N GLU A 10 0.57 8.57 -0.65
CA GLU A 10 0.17 9.29 0.56
C GLU A 10 0.33 8.45 1.83
N GLN A 11 0.08 7.13 1.76
CA GLN A 11 0.35 6.19 2.85
C GLN A 11 1.84 6.21 3.23
N LEU A 12 2.74 6.18 2.24
CA LEU A 12 4.19 6.26 2.50
C LEU A 12 4.59 7.58 3.16
N LYS A 13 4.04 8.71 2.67
CA LYS A 13 4.30 10.01 3.30
C LYS A 13 3.82 10.06 4.75
N CYS A 14 2.65 9.50 5.03
CA CYS A 14 2.13 9.43 6.39
C CYS A 14 3.08 8.62 7.30
N LEU A 15 3.56 7.46 6.83
CA LEU A 15 4.52 6.64 7.57
C LEU A 15 5.86 7.38 7.79
N ASP A 16 6.38 8.06 6.75
CA ASP A 16 7.60 8.88 6.85
C ASP A 16 7.41 10.00 7.91
N GLN A 17 6.30 10.72 7.85
CA GLN A 17 5.98 11.77 8.82
C GLN A 17 5.86 11.23 10.25
N GLN A 18 5.22 10.07 10.44
CA GLN A 18 5.14 9.44 11.77
C GLN A 18 6.51 9.05 12.31
N CYS A 19 7.42 8.59 11.44
CA CYS A 19 8.80 8.33 11.84
C CYS A 19 9.53 9.60 12.26
N GLU A 20 9.42 10.68 11.48
CA GLU A 20 10.03 11.98 11.78
C GLU A 20 9.55 12.51 13.14
N LEU A 21 8.25 12.44 13.40
CA LEU A 21 7.66 12.85 14.69
C LEU A 21 8.20 12.02 15.87
N ARG A 22 8.36 10.71 15.70
CA ARG A 22 8.92 9.84 16.74
C ARG A 22 10.39 10.16 17.01
N VAL A 23 11.19 10.37 15.98
CA VAL A 23 12.60 10.77 16.11
C VAL A 23 12.71 12.13 16.80
N GLN A 24 11.88 13.10 16.41
CA GLN A 24 11.84 14.42 17.06
C GLN A 24 11.49 14.31 18.53
N LEU A 25 10.45 13.54 18.90
CA LEU A 25 10.08 13.33 20.30
C LEU A 25 11.22 12.70 21.11
N LEU A 26 11.93 11.73 20.54
CA LEU A 26 13.09 11.12 21.20
C LEU A 26 14.24 12.11 21.37
N GLN A 27 14.43 13.04 20.42
CA GLN A 27 15.40 14.13 20.54
C GLN A 27 15.01 15.10 21.67
N ASP A 28 13.76 15.53 21.70
CA ASP A 28 13.23 16.42 22.73
C ASP A 28 13.34 15.81 24.13
N LEU A 29 13.09 14.50 24.26
CA LEU A 29 13.27 13.75 25.52
C LEU A 29 14.73 13.75 25.97
N GLN A 30 15.68 13.51 25.05
CA GLN A 30 17.11 13.56 25.38
C GLN A 30 17.52 14.96 25.87
N ASP A 31 17.08 16.00 25.18
CA ASP A 31 17.40 17.39 25.52
C ASP A 31 16.75 17.80 26.85
N PHE A 32 15.51 17.37 27.09
CA PHE A 32 14.83 17.55 28.37
C PHE A 32 15.61 16.93 29.53
N PHE A 33 16.00 15.66 29.42
CA PHE A 33 16.74 14.99 30.50
C PHE A 33 18.15 15.56 30.67
N ARG A 34 18.79 16.04 29.59
CA ARG A 34 20.06 16.76 29.70
C ARG A 34 19.89 18.04 30.51
N LYS A 35 18.84 18.81 30.22
CA LYS A 35 18.57 20.03 30.97
C LYS A 35 18.16 19.74 32.42
N LYS A 36 17.38 18.69 32.65
CA LYS A 36 17.00 18.25 33.99
C LYS A 36 18.24 17.84 34.80
N ALA A 37 19.17 17.09 34.20
CA ALA A 37 20.42 16.69 34.84
C ALA A 37 21.28 17.89 35.26
N GLU A 38 21.37 18.95 34.44
CA GLU A 38 22.04 20.20 34.80
C GLU A 38 21.40 20.85 36.04
N ILE A 39 20.06 20.94 36.06
CA ILE A 39 19.31 21.52 37.19
C ILE A 39 19.54 20.71 38.48
N GLU A 40 19.49 19.37 38.40
CA GLU A 40 19.77 18.51 39.56
C GLU A 40 21.20 18.72 40.10
N MET A 41 22.20 18.87 39.21
CA MET A 41 23.59 19.14 39.62
C MET A 41 23.76 20.51 40.26
N ASP A 42 23.11 21.54 39.72
CA ASP A 42 23.18 22.88 40.31
C ASP A 42 22.49 22.93 41.67
N TYR A 43 21.37 22.23 41.84
CA TYR A 43 20.70 22.09 43.14
C TYR A 43 21.58 21.34 44.14
N SER A 44 22.15 20.20 43.75
CA SER A 44 23.13 19.45 44.54
C SER A 44 24.30 20.32 45.01
N ARG A 45 24.96 21.06 44.10
CA ARG A 45 26.06 21.98 44.45
C ARG A 45 25.63 23.07 45.44
N ASN A 46 24.41 23.59 45.31
CA ASN A 46 23.90 24.60 46.22
C ASN A 46 23.61 24.03 47.62
N LEU A 47 23.08 22.80 47.71
CA LEU A 47 22.92 22.09 48.98
C LEU A 47 24.26 21.77 49.66
N GLU A 48 25.26 21.32 48.90
CA GLU A 48 26.59 21.05 49.44
C GLU A 48 27.22 22.32 50.02
N LYS A 49 27.19 23.43 49.27
CA LYS A 49 27.68 24.74 49.74
C LYS A 49 26.94 25.22 50.99
N LEU A 50 25.62 25.01 51.06
CA LEU A 50 24.82 25.34 52.23
C LEU A 50 25.29 24.54 53.45
N ALA A 51 25.41 23.22 53.33
CA ALA A 51 25.87 22.36 54.41
C ALA A 51 27.29 22.71 54.86
N GLU A 52 28.22 22.90 53.92
CA GLU A 52 29.63 23.22 54.21
C GLU A 52 29.79 24.55 54.95
N ARG A 53 29.08 25.59 54.52
CA ARG A 53 29.13 26.92 55.15
C ARG A 53 28.78 26.85 56.64
N PHE A 54 27.73 26.12 56.98
CA PHE A 54 27.27 26.01 58.35
C PHE A 54 28.08 25.01 59.18
N LEU A 55 28.57 23.91 58.58
CA LEU A 55 29.51 22.99 59.23
C LEU A 55 30.83 23.66 59.60
N ALA A 56 31.39 24.49 58.71
CA ALA A 56 32.61 25.24 58.98
C ALA A 56 32.43 26.24 60.15
N LYS A 57 31.28 26.92 60.19
CA LYS A 57 30.92 27.85 61.28
C LYS A 57 30.77 27.13 62.62
N THR A 58 30.09 25.98 62.66
CA THR A 58 29.93 25.17 63.87
C THR A 58 31.24 24.59 64.40
N ARG A 59 32.22 24.31 63.53
CA ARG A 59 33.58 23.87 63.93
C ARG A 59 34.44 25.01 64.47
N SER A 60 34.33 26.21 63.91
CA SER A 60 35.12 27.39 64.33
C SER A 60 34.76 27.93 65.72
N THR A 61 33.56 27.64 66.24
CA THR A 61 33.11 28.11 67.57
C THR A 61 33.49 27.15 68.71
N LYS A 62 34.06 25.98 68.41
CA LYS A 62 34.52 25.02 69.43
C LYS A 62 35.93 25.37 69.89
N ASP A 63 36.03 26.36 70.79
CA ASP A 63 37.18 26.47 71.69
C ASP A 63 37.33 25.18 72.51
N GLN A 64 38.58 24.77 72.71
CA GLN A 64 39.01 23.39 72.98
C GLN A 64 38.60 22.78 74.35
N GLN A 65 37.70 23.37 75.13
CA GLN A 65 37.56 23.01 76.55
C GLN A 65 36.34 22.16 76.95
N PHE A 66 35.36 21.93 76.07
CA PHE A 66 34.10 21.24 76.41
C PHE A 66 33.89 19.88 75.70
N LYS A 67 34.95 19.07 75.57
CA LYS A 67 34.91 17.83 74.77
C LYS A 67 34.32 16.59 75.44
N LYS A 68 33.88 16.61 76.70
CA LYS A 68 33.38 15.38 77.37
C LYS A 68 31.86 15.26 77.56
N ASP A 69 31.10 16.36 77.63
CA ASP A 69 29.65 16.30 77.91
C ASP A 69 28.74 16.77 76.75
N GLN A 70 29.32 16.99 75.57
CA GLN A 70 28.62 17.66 74.46
C GLN A 70 27.73 16.76 73.60
N ASN A 71 27.60 15.47 73.92
CA ASN A 71 26.69 14.55 73.24
C ASN A 71 25.23 14.67 73.72
N VAL A 72 24.93 15.54 74.70
CA VAL A 72 23.64 15.59 75.41
C VAL A 72 22.80 16.85 75.11
N LEU A 73 23.31 17.82 74.34
CA LEU A 73 22.51 19.00 73.97
C LEU A 73 21.60 18.68 72.77
N SER A 74 20.37 18.23 73.07
CA SER A 74 19.32 17.89 72.09
C SER A 74 19.24 18.85 70.88
N PRO A 75 19.26 20.19 71.03
CA PRO A 75 19.22 21.10 69.88
C PRO A 75 20.45 21.05 68.96
N VAL A 76 21.65 20.83 69.51
CA VAL A 76 22.90 20.72 68.72
C VAL A 76 22.92 19.41 67.95
N ASN A 77 22.41 18.33 68.55
CA ASN A 77 22.23 17.06 67.85
C ASN A 77 21.20 17.18 66.71
N CYS A 78 20.06 17.83 66.96
CA CYS A 78 19.06 18.12 65.92
C CYS A 78 19.67 18.94 64.77
N TRP A 79 20.48 19.95 65.08
CA TRP A 79 21.19 20.75 64.08
C TRP A 79 22.16 19.93 63.23
N ASN A 80 22.97 19.06 63.85
CA ASN A 80 23.88 18.18 63.12
C ASN A 80 23.13 17.16 62.24
N LEU A 81 22.01 16.61 62.72
CA LEU A 81 21.15 15.73 61.92
C LEU A 81 20.58 16.46 60.70
N LEU A 82 20.13 17.72 60.86
CA LEU A 82 19.62 18.53 59.76
C LEU A 82 20.71 18.79 58.70
N LEU A 83 21.93 19.17 59.11
CA LEU A 83 23.04 19.38 58.18
C LEU A 83 23.45 18.08 57.45
N ASN A 84 23.41 16.94 58.15
CA ASN A 84 23.65 15.63 57.54
C ASN A 84 22.55 15.24 56.54
N GLN A 85 21.29 15.62 56.79
CA GLN A 85 20.19 15.41 55.86
C GLN A 85 20.39 16.22 54.57
N VAL A 86 20.77 17.49 54.67
CA VAL A 86 21.09 18.33 53.50
C VAL A 86 22.24 17.75 52.68
N LYS A 87 23.29 17.23 53.33
CA LYS A 87 24.39 16.52 52.64
C LYS A 87 23.94 15.23 51.95
N ARG A 88 22.98 14.51 52.54
CA ARG A 88 22.42 13.30 51.93
C ARG A 88 21.64 13.68 50.67
N GLU A 89 20.73 14.66 50.77
CA GLU A 89 19.96 15.17 49.63
C GLU A 89 20.88 15.67 48.50
N SER A 90 21.94 16.41 48.83
CA SER A 90 22.99 16.81 47.86
C SER A 90 23.50 15.63 47.03
N ARG A 91 23.86 14.51 47.69
CA ARG A 91 24.35 13.28 47.02
C ARG A 91 23.26 12.57 46.23
N ASP A 92 22.04 12.54 46.74
CA ASP A 92 20.90 11.93 46.07
C ASP A 92 20.62 12.67 44.74
N HIS A 93 20.69 14.01 44.74
CA HIS A 93 20.57 14.83 43.53
C HIS A 93 21.73 14.63 42.54
N THR A 94 22.98 14.48 43.02
CA THR A 94 24.11 14.08 42.16
C THR A 94 23.83 12.74 41.48
N THR A 95 23.42 11.74 42.27
CA THR A 95 23.12 10.39 41.79
C THR A 95 21.98 10.41 40.76
N LEU A 96 20.95 11.23 40.99
CA LEU A 96 19.84 11.37 40.06
C LEU A 96 20.29 11.99 38.73
N SER A 97 21.17 13.00 38.77
CA SER A 97 21.77 13.57 37.56
C SER A 97 22.60 12.53 36.78
N ASP A 98 23.42 11.75 37.49
CA ASP A 98 24.20 10.67 36.89
C ASP A 98 23.31 9.60 36.23
N ILE A 99 22.17 9.26 36.84
CA ILE A 99 21.18 8.35 36.24
C ILE A 99 20.61 8.94 34.95
N TYR A 100 20.30 10.24 34.92
CA TYR A 100 19.80 10.89 33.71
C TYR A 100 20.83 10.86 32.58
N LEU A 101 22.08 11.24 32.87
CA LEU A 101 23.14 11.32 31.88
C LEU A 101 23.64 9.95 31.40
N ASN A 102 23.78 8.99 32.30
CA ASN A 102 24.47 7.73 32.01
C ASN A 102 23.54 6.54 31.78
N ASN A 103 22.23 6.68 32.02
CA ASN A 103 21.26 5.59 31.82
C ASN A 103 20.08 6.04 30.96
N ILE A 104 19.37 7.10 31.35
CA ILE A 104 18.14 7.50 30.64
C ILE A 104 18.45 8.05 29.25
N ILE A 105 19.35 9.03 29.13
CA ILE A 105 19.69 9.62 27.82
C ILE A 105 20.27 8.56 26.85
N PRO A 106 21.24 7.71 27.24
CA PRO A 106 21.75 6.66 26.36
C PRO A 106 20.68 5.68 25.90
N ARG A 107 19.68 5.36 26.74
CA ARG A 107 18.52 4.55 26.32
C ARG A 107 17.72 5.22 25.23
N PHE A 108 17.45 6.53 25.31
CA PHE A 108 16.74 7.23 24.24
C PHE A 108 17.55 7.31 22.95
N VAL A 109 18.88 7.48 23.04
CA VAL A 109 19.77 7.40 21.87
C VAL A 109 19.66 6.04 21.20
N GLN A 110 19.78 4.95 21.98
CA GLN A 110 19.65 3.60 21.46
C GLN A 110 18.27 3.36 20.82
N VAL A 111 17.18 3.75 21.50
CA VAL A 111 15.82 3.60 20.96
C VAL A 111 15.64 4.40 19.67
N SER A 112 16.28 5.57 19.54
CA SER A 112 16.26 6.36 18.30
C SER A 112 16.95 5.64 17.15
N GLU A 113 18.14 5.08 17.38
CA GLU A 113 18.87 4.28 16.39
C GLU A 113 18.10 3.02 15.98
N ASP A 114 17.53 2.31 16.95
CA ASP A 114 16.70 1.13 16.72
C ASP A 114 15.44 1.47 15.94
N SER A 115 14.77 2.57 16.28
CA SER A 115 13.60 3.08 15.55
C SER A 115 13.93 3.41 14.11
N GLY A 116 15.07 4.06 13.84
CA GLY A 116 15.52 4.36 12.48
C GLY A 116 15.78 3.10 11.65
N ARG A 117 16.42 2.07 12.25
CA ARG A 117 16.65 0.78 11.58
C ARG A 117 15.35 0.02 11.33
N LEU A 118 14.44 -0.01 12.30
CA LEU A 118 13.16 -0.68 12.18
C LEU A 118 12.30 0.00 11.11
N PHE A 119 12.22 1.33 11.13
CA PHE A 119 11.48 2.10 10.14
C PHE A 119 11.96 1.84 8.72
N LYS A 120 13.28 1.81 8.50
CA LYS A 120 13.84 1.49 7.18
C LYS A 120 13.36 0.12 6.68
N LYS A 121 13.38 -0.91 7.53
CA LYS A 121 12.89 -2.24 7.17
C LYS A 121 11.38 -2.25 6.93
N SER A 122 10.59 -1.61 7.79
CA SER A 122 9.14 -1.49 7.59
C SER A 122 8.81 -0.78 6.27
N LYS A 123 9.57 0.27 5.92
CA LYS A 123 9.41 0.96 4.63
C LYS A 123 9.72 0.06 3.44
N GLU A 124 10.78 -0.76 3.51
CA GLU A 124 11.10 -1.74 2.48
C GLU A 124 9.97 -2.77 2.29
N VAL A 125 9.42 -3.31 3.40
CA VAL A 125 8.27 -4.23 3.36
C VAL A 125 7.03 -3.55 2.78
N GLY A 126 6.72 -2.34 3.23
CA GLY A 126 5.58 -1.57 2.72
C GLY A 126 5.70 -1.28 1.22
N LEU A 127 6.90 -0.93 0.74
CA LEU A 127 7.16 -0.74 -0.69
C LEU A 127 6.96 -2.02 -1.50
N GLN A 128 7.42 -3.16 -0.99
CA GLN A 128 7.22 -4.46 -1.64
C GLN A 128 5.72 -4.79 -1.78
N LEU A 129 4.94 -4.62 -0.70
CA LEU A 129 3.49 -4.82 -0.73
C LEU A 129 2.79 -3.92 -1.76
N GLN A 130 3.20 -2.65 -1.83
CA GLN A 130 2.68 -1.70 -2.81
C GLN A 130 3.06 -2.08 -4.25
N GLU A 131 4.29 -2.53 -4.49
CA GLU A 131 4.75 -2.97 -5.80
C GLU A 131 3.96 -4.20 -6.28
N ASP A 132 3.78 -5.19 -5.41
CA ASP A 132 3.01 -6.40 -5.71
C ASP A 132 1.55 -6.06 -6.03
N LEU A 133 0.91 -5.18 -5.26
CA LEU A 133 -0.45 -4.70 -5.55
C LEU A 133 -0.53 -4.00 -6.90
N MET A 134 0.43 -3.12 -7.20
CA MET A 134 0.48 -2.40 -8.47
C MET A 134 0.70 -3.33 -9.66
N LYS A 135 1.50 -4.39 -9.48
CA LYS A 135 1.72 -5.42 -10.50
C LYS A 135 0.41 -6.11 -10.85
N VAL A 136 -0.35 -6.58 -9.86
CA VAL A 136 -1.65 -7.24 -10.07
C VAL A 136 -2.66 -6.30 -10.77
N LEU A 137 -2.70 -5.02 -10.37
CA LEU A 137 -3.55 -4.02 -11.03
C LEU A 137 -3.18 -3.79 -12.51
N ASN A 138 -1.88 -3.78 -12.84
CA ASN A 138 -1.41 -3.61 -14.22
C ASN A 138 -1.67 -4.86 -15.08
N GLU A 139 -1.55 -6.05 -14.49
CA GLU A 139 -1.90 -7.32 -15.12
C GLU A 139 -3.39 -7.34 -15.49
N LEU A 140 -4.28 -6.96 -14.56
CA LEU A 140 -5.72 -6.86 -14.81
C LEU A 140 -6.04 -5.94 -15.99
N TYR A 141 -5.37 -4.78 -16.07
CA TYR A 141 -5.55 -3.85 -17.19
C TYR A 141 -5.17 -4.49 -18.54
N THR A 142 -4.08 -5.25 -18.57
CA THR A 142 -3.60 -5.93 -19.78
C THR A 142 -4.57 -7.04 -20.22
N VAL A 143 -5.08 -7.83 -19.27
CA VAL A 143 -6.06 -8.89 -19.54
C VAL A 143 -7.39 -8.28 -20.04
N MET A 144 -7.87 -7.21 -19.41
CA MET A 144 -9.06 -6.48 -19.84
C MET A 144 -8.93 -5.96 -21.28
N LYS A 145 -7.79 -5.35 -21.62
CA LYS A 145 -7.52 -4.85 -22.98
C LYS A 145 -7.57 -5.97 -24.02
N THR A 146 -7.01 -7.13 -23.68
CA THR A 146 -7.04 -8.33 -24.54
C THR A 146 -8.46 -8.83 -24.75
N TYR A 147 -9.26 -8.90 -23.68
CA TYR A 147 -10.68 -9.24 -23.77
C TYR A 147 -11.44 -8.26 -24.67
N HIS A 148 -11.28 -6.95 -24.48
CA HIS A 148 -11.96 -5.94 -25.31
C HIS A 148 -11.61 -6.06 -26.79
N MET A 149 -10.34 -6.31 -27.11
CA MET A 149 -9.89 -6.54 -28.49
C MET A 149 -10.58 -7.75 -29.12
N TYR A 150 -10.53 -8.92 -28.47
CA TYR A 150 -11.17 -10.13 -29.02
C TYR A 150 -12.70 -10.03 -29.07
N ASN A 151 -13.30 -9.31 -28.11
CA ASN A 151 -14.73 -9.05 -28.13
C ASN A 151 -15.12 -8.18 -29.34
N ALA A 152 -14.36 -7.11 -29.63
CA ALA A 152 -14.58 -6.27 -30.81
C ALA A 152 -14.43 -7.08 -32.13
N ASP A 153 -13.41 -7.93 -32.22
CA ASP A 153 -13.20 -8.81 -33.37
C ASP A 153 -14.33 -9.84 -33.56
N SER A 154 -14.87 -10.36 -32.46
CA SER A 154 -16.03 -11.27 -32.44
C SER A 154 -17.29 -10.56 -32.93
N ILE A 155 -17.57 -9.35 -32.43
CA ILE A 155 -18.71 -8.52 -32.86
C ILE A 155 -18.59 -8.17 -34.35
N SER A 156 -17.40 -7.78 -34.82
CA SER A 156 -17.14 -7.49 -36.24
C SER A 156 -17.39 -8.71 -37.14
N ALA A 157 -16.90 -9.88 -36.73
CA ALA A 157 -17.12 -11.13 -37.46
C ALA A 157 -18.60 -11.52 -37.48
N GLN A 158 -19.32 -11.32 -36.39
CA GLN A 158 -20.76 -11.56 -36.30
C GLN A 158 -21.56 -10.66 -37.25
N SER A 159 -21.23 -9.37 -37.32
CA SER A 159 -21.88 -8.43 -38.25
C SER A 159 -21.67 -8.85 -39.71
N LYS A 160 -20.45 -9.23 -40.08
CA LYS A 160 -20.14 -9.74 -41.44
C LYS A 160 -20.89 -11.03 -41.74
N LEU A 161 -21.03 -11.94 -40.78
CA LEU A 161 -21.81 -13.17 -40.95
C LEU A 161 -23.29 -12.84 -41.21
N LYS A 162 -23.90 -11.98 -40.37
CA LYS A 162 -25.29 -11.53 -40.55
C LYS A 162 -25.54 -10.87 -41.90
N GLU A 163 -24.58 -10.11 -42.41
CA GLU A 163 -24.67 -9.52 -43.75
C GLU A 163 -24.64 -10.59 -44.86
N ALA A 164 -23.82 -11.64 -44.72
CA ALA A 164 -23.79 -12.74 -45.68
C ALA A 164 -25.09 -13.56 -45.64
N GLU A 165 -25.64 -13.81 -44.46
CA GLU A 165 -26.95 -14.48 -44.28
C GLU A 165 -28.06 -13.69 -45.00
N LYS A 166 -28.10 -12.36 -44.83
CA LYS A 166 -29.05 -11.50 -45.55
C LYS A 166 -28.85 -11.51 -47.08
N GLN A 167 -27.62 -11.65 -47.56
CA GLN A 167 -27.33 -11.72 -49.01
C GLN A 167 -27.78 -13.07 -49.60
N GLU A 168 -27.58 -14.16 -48.86
CA GLU A 168 -28.06 -15.49 -49.20
C GLU A 168 -29.60 -15.53 -49.28
N GLU A 169 -30.30 -15.06 -48.24
CA GLU A 169 -31.77 -14.97 -48.23
C GLU A 169 -32.31 -14.17 -49.43
N LYS A 170 -31.64 -13.07 -49.80
CA LYS A 170 -32.00 -12.27 -50.98
C LYS A 170 -31.80 -13.01 -52.30
N GLN A 171 -30.75 -13.83 -52.46
CA GLN A 171 -30.52 -14.60 -53.69
C GLN A 171 -31.40 -15.85 -53.79
N ILE A 172 -31.64 -16.54 -52.67
CA ILE A 172 -32.55 -17.69 -52.62
C ILE A 172 -33.99 -17.21 -52.86
N GLY A 173 -34.42 -16.14 -52.18
CA GLY A 173 -35.77 -15.58 -52.36
C GLY A 173 -36.06 -15.01 -53.75
N LYS A 174 -35.03 -14.56 -54.50
CA LYS A 174 -35.16 -14.19 -55.92
C LYS A 174 -35.29 -15.41 -56.84
N SER A 175 -34.60 -16.51 -56.53
CA SER A 175 -34.69 -17.77 -57.27
C SER A 175 -36.09 -18.37 -57.19
N VAL A 176 -36.68 -18.41 -55.99
CA VAL A 176 -38.04 -18.96 -55.77
C VAL A 176 -39.11 -18.15 -56.53
N LYS A 177 -39.04 -16.82 -56.50
CA LYS A 177 -40.00 -15.93 -57.22
C LYS A 177 -39.92 -16.01 -58.74
N GLN A 178 -38.82 -16.50 -59.31
CA GLN A 178 -38.65 -16.62 -60.76
C GLN A 178 -39.03 -18.01 -61.29
N GLU A 179 -39.00 -19.05 -60.44
CA GLU A 179 -39.55 -20.37 -60.76
C GLU A 179 -41.09 -20.31 -60.82
N ASP A 180 -41.75 -19.58 -59.91
CA ASP A 180 -43.22 -19.41 -59.91
C ASP A 180 -43.78 -18.64 -61.12
N LYS A 181 -42.96 -17.85 -61.82
CA LYS A 181 -43.38 -17.09 -63.02
C LYS A 181 -43.26 -17.85 -64.33
N GLN A 182 -42.78 -19.10 -64.33
CA GLN A 182 -42.68 -19.93 -65.54
C GLN A 182 -43.94 -20.79 -65.74
N THR A 183 -45.03 -20.16 -66.18
CA THR A 183 -46.11 -20.87 -66.88
C THR A 183 -45.68 -21.21 -68.32
N PRO A 184 -45.96 -22.42 -68.85
CA PRO A 184 -45.49 -22.82 -70.16
C PRO A 184 -46.30 -22.17 -71.28
N ARG A 185 -45.67 -21.31 -72.08
CA ARG A 185 -46.19 -20.94 -73.41
C ARG A 185 -45.08 -20.92 -74.47
N SER A 186 -45.28 -21.81 -75.45
CA SER A 186 -44.60 -22.06 -76.73
C SER A 186 -43.11 -22.43 -76.78
N PRO A 187 -42.74 -23.44 -77.60
CA PRO A 187 -41.37 -23.81 -77.88
C PRO A 187 -40.88 -23.08 -79.13
N ASP A 188 -39.96 -22.12 -78.99
CA ASP A 188 -39.00 -21.84 -80.07
C ASP A 188 -37.69 -21.22 -79.54
N SER A 189 -36.58 -21.81 -80.03
CA SER A 189 -35.22 -21.28 -80.21
C SER A 189 -34.44 -20.57 -79.06
N THR A 190 -34.64 -20.91 -77.77
CA THR A 190 -33.84 -20.31 -76.67
C THR A 190 -33.31 -21.29 -75.59
N SER A 191 -33.29 -22.60 -75.86
CA SER A 191 -32.92 -23.62 -74.85
C SER A 191 -31.50 -23.48 -74.29
N ASN A 192 -30.52 -23.10 -75.12
CA ASN A 192 -29.13 -22.94 -74.68
C ASN A 192 -28.92 -21.74 -73.73
N VAL A 193 -29.56 -20.60 -74.00
CA VAL A 193 -29.47 -19.38 -73.16
C VAL A 193 -30.11 -19.62 -71.79
N LYS A 194 -31.25 -20.34 -71.73
CA LYS A 194 -31.91 -20.71 -70.46
C LYS A 194 -31.09 -21.68 -69.61
N PHE A 195 -30.32 -22.58 -70.25
CA PHE A 195 -29.47 -23.53 -69.54
C PHE A 195 -28.21 -22.86 -68.97
N GLU A 196 -27.56 -21.98 -69.73
CA GLU A 196 -26.45 -21.17 -69.24
C GLU A 196 -26.87 -20.28 -68.07
N GLU A 197 -28.03 -19.62 -68.17
CA GLU A 197 -28.51 -18.72 -67.12
C GLU A 197 -28.85 -19.46 -65.81
N LYS A 198 -29.44 -20.66 -65.90
CA LYS A 198 -29.63 -21.55 -64.74
C LYS A 198 -28.30 -22.02 -64.15
N HIS A 199 -27.31 -22.34 -64.98
CA HIS A 199 -25.99 -22.80 -64.53
C HIS A 199 -25.19 -21.69 -63.83
N VAL A 200 -25.20 -20.46 -64.38
CA VAL A 200 -24.57 -19.26 -63.79
C VAL A 200 -25.22 -18.89 -62.45
N ARG A 201 -26.54 -19.03 -62.31
CA ARG A 201 -27.23 -18.78 -61.03
C ARG A 201 -26.91 -19.83 -59.98
N ARG A 202 -26.86 -21.12 -60.35
CA ARG A 202 -26.49 -22.23 -59.45
C ARG A 202 -25.04 -22.09 -58.96
N SER A 203 -24.14 -21.56 -59.78
CA SER A 203 -22.75 -21.29 -59.38
C SER A 203 -22.63 -20.06 -58.45
N SER A 204 -23.43 -19.00 -58.65
CA SER A 204 -23.50 -17.85 -57.73
C SER A 204 -23.98 -18.25 -56.33
N VAL A 205 -25.05 -19.04 -56.23
CA VAL A 205 -25.59 -19.49 -54.94
C VAL A 205 -24.55 -20.30 -54.15
N LYS A 206 -23.89 -21.27 -54.81
CA LYS A 206 -22.78 -22.04 -54.21
C LYS A 206 -21.62 -21.14 -53.74
N LYS A 207 -21.32 -20.06 -54.47
CA LYS A 207 -20.27 -19.10 -54.10
C LYS A 207 -20.63 -18.31 -52.84
N ILE A 208 -21.90 -17.92 -52.69
CA ILE A 208 -22.39 -17.23 -51.48
C ILE A 208 -22.41 -18.18 -50.27
N GLU A 209 -22.88 -19.42 -50.47
CA GLU A 209 -22.90 -20.45 -49.43
C GLU A 209 -21.49 -20.71 -48.87
N LYS A 210 -20.50 -20.91 -49.75
CA LYS A 210 -19.09 -21.04 -49.36
C LYS A 210 -18.54 -19.80 -48.65
N MET A 211 -18.99 -18.61 -49.04
CA MET A 211 -18.57 -17.35 -48.41
C MET A 211 -19.18 -17.21 -47.00
N LYS A 212 -20.44 -17.58 -46.81
CA LYS A 212 -21.12 -17.66 -45.51
C LYS A 212 -20.43 -18.67 -44.60
N GLU A 213 -20.16 -19.87 -45.09
CA GLU A 213 -19.46 -20.92 -44.33
C GLU A 213 -18.10 -20.43 -43.82
N LYS A 214 -17.32 -19.74 -44.68
CA LYS A 214 -16.06 -19.10 -44.28
C LYS A 214 -16.26 -18.04 -43.19
N ARG A 215 -17.32 -17.22 -43.28
CA ARG A 215 -17.64 -16.21 -42.25
C ARG A 215 -18.14 -16.86 -40.95
N GLN A 216 -18.87 -17.96 -41.03
CA GLN A 216 -19.35 -18.74 -39.88
C GLN A 216 -18.17 -19.34 -39.11
N ALA A 217 -17.21 -19.94 -39.81
CA ALA A 217 -15.99 -20.47 -39.21
C ALA A 217 -15.21 -19.37 -38.48
N LYS A 218 -15.00 -18.22 -39.15
CA LYS A 218 -14.29 -17.07 -38.56
C LYS A 218 -15.02 -16.47 -37.34
N TYR A 219 -16.35 -16.37 -37.39
CA TYR A 219 -17.15 -15.94 -36.24
C TYR A 219 -17.01 -16.92 -35.07
N THR A 220 -17.11 -18.22 -35.34
CA THR A 220 -17.01 -19.26 -34.30
C THR A 220 -15.64 -19.23 -33.61
N GLU A 221 -14.56 -19.08 -34.38
CA GLU A 221 -13.20 -18.93 -33.86
C GLU A 221 -13.06 -17.66 -33.00
N ASN A 222 -13.48 -16.50 -33.51
CA ASN A 222 -13.39 -15.23 -32.78
C ASN A 222 -14.26 -15.23 -31.51
N ARG A 223 -15.45 -15.84 -31.58
CA ARG A 223 -16.34 -15.99 -30.43
C ARG A 223 -15.68 -16.84 -29.35
N LEU A 224 -15.04 -17.95 -29.71
CA LEU A 224 -14.33 -18.79 -28.75
C LEU A 224 -13.15 -18.04 -28.10
N LYS A 225 -12.38 -17.27 -28.89
CA LYS A 225 -11.29 -16.41 -28.38
C LYS A 225 -11.81 -15.37 -27.38
N ALA A 226 -12.92 -14.70 -27.70
CA ALA A 226 -13.55 -13.72 -26.82
C ALA A 226 -14.06 -14.35 -25.52
N ILE A 227 -14.67 -15.54 -25.57
CA ILE A 227 -15.13 -16.27 -24.38
C ILE A 227 -13.95 -16.65 -23.48
N LYS A 228 -12.87 -17.18 -24.06
CA LYS A 228 -11.65 -17.52 -23.30
C LYS A 228 -11.06 -16.29 -22.60
N ALA A 229 -10.86 -15.19 -23.33
CA ALA A 229 -10.34 -13.97 -22.74
C ALA A 229 -11.29 -13.33 -21.71
N ARG A 230 -12.61 -13.48 -21.87
CA ARG A 230 -13.58 -13.06 -20.84
C ARG A 230 -13.39 -13.85 -19.54
N ASN A 231 -13.20 -15.17 -19.63
CA ASN A 231 -12.99 -16.00 -18.45
C ASN A 231 -11.67 -15.64 -17.74
N GLU A 232 -10.58 -15.46 -18.49
CA GLU A 232 -9.31 -14.98 -17.94
C GLU A 232 -9.47 -13.62 -17.26
N TYR A 233 -10.22 -12.70 -17.87
CA TYR A 233 -10.51 -11.40 -17.27
C TYR A 233 -11.28 -11.52 -15.95
N LEU A 234 -12.29 -12.38 -15.87
CA LEU A 234 -13.05 -12.60 -14.64
C LEU A 234 -12.18 -13.20 -13.52
N LEU A 235 -11.32 -14.18 -13.84
CA LEU A 235 -10.38 -14.77 -12.88
C LEU A 235 -9.36 -13.74 -12.38
N ALA A 236 -8.79 -12.95 -13.29
CA ALA A 236 -7.86 -11.88 -12.93
C ALA A 236 -8.54 -10.81 -12.08
N LEU A 237 -9.81 -10.47 -12.37
CA LEU A 237 -10.58 -9.50 -11.60
C LEU A 237 -10.80 -9.97 -10.17
N GLU A 238 -11.17 -11.24 -9.98
CA GLU A 238 -11.38 -11.83 -8.65
C GLU A 238 -10.07 -11.88 -7.85
N ALA A 239 -8.97 -12.33 -8.45
CA ALA A 239 -7.65 -12.32 -7.83
C ALA A 239 -7.17 -10.89 -7.46
N THR A 240 -7.44 -9.92 -8.33
CA THR A 240 -7.11 -8.51 -8.08
C THR A 240 -7.90 -7.96 -6.90
N ASN A 241 -9.21 -8.22 -6.85
CA ASN A 241 -10.06 -7.78 -5.75
C ASN A 241 -9.62 -8.39 -4.42
N ALA A 242 -9.26 -9.68 -4.40
CA ALA A 242 -8.72 -10.34 -3.22
C ALA A 242 -7.40 -9.69 -2.76
N SER A 243 -6.51 -9.36 -3.70
CA SER A 243 -5.22 -8.70 -3.41
C SER A 243 -5.41 -7.29 -2.85
N VAL A 244 -6.33 -6.51 -3.44
CA VAL A 244 -6.71 -5.18 -2.93
C VAL A 244 -7.29 -5.30 -1.52
N PHE A 245 -8.23 -6.23 -1.30
CA PHE A 245 -8.82 -6.44 0.02
C PHE A 245 -7.75 -6.80 1.06
N LYS A 246 -6.89 -7.77 0.75
CA LYS A 246 -5.80 -8.20 1.64
C LYS A 246 -4.89 -7.03 2.03
N TYR A 247 -4.47 -6.23 1.04
CA TYR A 247 -3.61 -5.08 1.29
C TYR A 247 -4.25 -4.07 2.24
N TYR A 248 -5.49 -3.65 1.98
CA TYR A 248 -6.13 -2.57 2.74
C TYR A 248 -6.69 -3.01 4.10
N ILE A 249 -7.08 -4.28 4.25
CA ILE A 249 -7.75 -4.77 5.46
C ILE A 249 -6.78 -5.47 6.42
N HIS A 250 -5.73 -6.09 5.89
CA HIS A 250 -4.80 -6.89 6.70
C HIS A 250 -3.39 -6.31 6.61
N ASP A 251 -2.77 -6.32 5.43
CA ASP A 251 -1.34 -6.08 5.31
C ASP A 251 -0.92 -4.69 5.80
N LEU A 252 -1.76 -3.66 5.62
CA LEU A 252 -1.49 -2.32 6.16
C LEU A 252 -1.52 -2.26 7.69
N SER A 253 -2.44 -2.98 8.34
CA SER A 253 -2.49 -3.06 9.80
C SER A 253 -1.30 -3.84 10.32
N ASP A 254 -1.06 -5.02 9.75
CA ASP A 254 0.03 -5.92 10.13
C ASP A 254 1.42 -5.29 9.91
N LEU A 255 1.54 -4.33 8.99
CA LEU A 255 2.77 -3.56 8.77
C LEU A 255 3.03 -2.54 9.89
N ILE A 256 1.96 -1.98 10.45
CA ILE A 256 2.02 -0.95 11.49
C ILE A 256 2.18 -1.57 12.88
N ASP A 257 1.56 -2.74 13.10
CA ASP A 257 1.63 -3.54 14.32
C ASP A 257 3.03 -4.15 14.55
#